data_AF-A0A0J1H6H7-F1
#
_entry.id   AF-A0A0J1H6H7-F1
#
_cell.length_a   1.000
_cell.length_b   1.000
_cell.length_c   1.000
_cell.angle_alpha   90.00
_cell.angle_beta   90.00
_cell.angle_gamma   90.00
#
_symmetry.space_group_name_H-M   'P 1'
#
loop_
_entity.id
_entity.type
_entity.pdbx_description
1 polymer ?
#
loop_
_entity_poly.entity_id
_entity_poly.type
_entity_poly.pdbx_seq_one_letter_code
_entity_poly.pdbx_strand_id
1 'polypeptide(L)'
;MSEDLMTEKIGRAKSAAPASISDDATVIVDGKVVVKGSNGWTCLPDTFPGDGMPMCNDAVWMEMLDAMVNKKDFKATKIGISYMLQGDRGAGVSNSDPYHPEPKKAKDYVETGPHLMIIVPKEMLAGITDDPSSGGPYVMWKDTPYVHIMVPVAE
;
A
#
# COMPACT_ATOMS: atom_id res chain seq x y z
N MET A 1 -24.46 6.82 -5.13
CA MET A 1 -23.42 7.60 -4.44
C MET A 1 -23.63 9.05 -4.81
N SER A 2 -23.69 9.98 -3.86
CA SER A 2 -23.78 11.41 -4.18
C SER A 2 -22.51 11.87 -4.90
N GLU A 3 -22.62 12.90 -5.74
CA GLU A 3 -21.48 13.48 -6.47
C GLU A 3 -20.40 14.01 -5.51
N ASP A 4 -20.82 14.55 -4.36
CA ASP A 4 -19.91 15.03 -3.31
C ASP A 4 -19.04 13.90 -2.73
N LEU A 5 -19.63 12.73 -2.47
CA LEU A 5 -18.90 11.58 -1.92
C LEU A 5 -17.90 10.99 -2.92
N MET A 6 -18.25 10.99 -4.22
CA MET A 6 -17.32 10.61 -5.28
C MET A 6 -16.11 11.55 -5.34
N THR A 7 -16.36 12.86 -5.28
CA THR A 7 -15.31 13.88 -5.34
C THR A 7 -14.36 13.76 -4.15
N GLU A 8 -14.89 13.54 -2.95
CA GLU A 8 -14.09 13.32 -1.74
C GLU A 8 -13.19 12.07 -1.88
N LYS A 9 -13.74 10.94 -2.35
CA LYS A 9 -12.96 9.72 -2.57
C LYS A 9 -11.87 9.92 -3.62
N ILE A 10 -12.15 10.63 -4.71
CA ILE A 10 -11.12 10.93 -5.72
C ILE A 10 -10.01 11.80 -5.13
N GLY A 11 -10.36 12.85 -4.38
CA GLY A 11 -9.39 13.72 -3.71
C GLY A 11 -8.52 12.94 -2.72
N ARG A 12 -9.14 12.05 -1.92
CA ARG A 12 -8.44 11.17 -0.99
C ARG A 12 -7.50 10.21 -1.72
N ALA A 13 -7.95 9.55 -2.78
CA ALA A 13 -7.09 8.66 -3.57
C ALA A 13 -5.86 9.40 -4.11
N LYS A 14 -6.05 10.63 -4.61
CA LYS A 14 -4.95 11.43 -5.15
C LYS A 14 -3.97 11.94 -4.08
N SER A 15 -4.37 12.07 -2.82
CA SER A 15 -3.49 12.51 -1.74
C SER A 15 -2.50 11.43 -1.26
N ALA A 16 -2.65 10.19 -1.74
CA ALA A 16 -1.74 9.09 -1.43
C ALA A 16 -0.32 9.29 -1.97
N ALA A 17 -0.13 10.09 -3.02
CA ALA A 17 1.14 10.23 -3.74
C ALA A 17 1.42 11.70 -4.13
N PRO A 18 2.66 12.04 -4.52
CA PRO A 18 2.96 13.37 -5.04
C PRO A 18 2.10 13.69 -6.27
N ALA A 19 1.72 14.96 -6.43
CA ALA A 19 0.86 15.41 -7.53
C ALA A 19 1.42 15.03 -8.92
N SER A 20 2.74 15.03 -9.09
CA SER A 20 3.42 14.58 -10.31
C SER A 20 3.14 13.12 -10.70
N ILE A 21 2.59 12.31 -9.79
CA ILE A 21 2.13 10.95 -10.03
C ILE A 21 0.61 10.87 -9.99
N SER A 22 -0.01 11.39 -8.92
CA SER A 22 -1.45 11.17 -8.70
C SER A 22 -2.35 11.96 -9.63
N ASP A 23 -1.87 13.05 -10.25
CA ASP A 23 -2.71 13.85 -11.16
C ASP A 23 -3.07 13.10 -12.45
N ASP A 24 -2.13 12.32 -12.97
CA ASP A 24 -2.25 11.53 -14.20
C ASP A 24 -2.52 10.04 -13.94
N ALA A 25 -2.72 9.64 -12.67
CA ALA A 25 -3.02 8.27 -12.29
C ALA A 25 -4.47 7.87 -12.59
N THR A 26 -4.68 6.57 -12.79
CA THR A 26 -6.02 5.99 -12.80
C THR A 26 -6.55 6.00 -11.37
N VAL A 27 -7.80 6.41 -11.16
CA VAL A 27 -8.44 6.33 -9.85
C VAL A 27 -9.51 5.26 -9.87
N ILE A 28 -9.39 4.29 -8.96
CA ILE A 28 -10.38 3.25 -8.75
C ILE A 28 -11.08 3.48 -7.42
N VAL A 29 -12.40 3.49 -7.45
CA VAL A 29 -13.27 3.61 -6.28
C VAL A 29 -14.25 2.45 -6.29
N ASP A 30 -14.32 1.70 -5.19
CA ASP A 30 -15.24 0.56 -5.02
C ASP A 30 -15.15 -0.45 -6.20
N GLY A 31 -13.92 -0.72 -6.65
CA GLY A 31 -13.63 -1.64 -7.76
C GLY A 31 -13.93 -1.10 -9.16
N LYS A 32 -14.31 0.19 -9.30
CA LYS A 32 -14.61 0.82 -10.59
C LYS A 32 -13.63 1.93 -10.91
N VAL A 33 -13.16 1.96 -12.16
CA VAL A 33 -12.40 3.11 -12.68
C VAL A 33 -13.34 4.31 -12.76
N VAL A 34 -13.03 5.36 -12.02
CA VAL A 34 -13.79 6.63 -12.02
C VAL A 34 -13.03 7.76 -12.68
N VAL A 35 -11.69 7.70 -12.69
CA VAL A 35 -10.81 8.56 -13.47
C VAL A 35 -9.84 7.67 -14.23
N LYS A 36 -9.75 7.86 -15.55
CA LYS A 36 -8.78 7.14 -16.37
C LYS A 36 -7.46 7.92 -16.42
N GLY A 37 -6.38 7.27 -16.01
CA GLY A 37 -5.03 7.85 -16.05
C GLY A 37 -4.26 7.55 -17.35
N SER A 38 -3.04 8.05 -17.40
CA SER A 38 -2.13 7.97 -18.55
C SER A 38 -0.69 7.56 -18.20
N ASN A 39 -0.32 7.54 -16.92
CA ASN A 39 1.06 7.34 -16.46
C ASN A 39 1.36 5.93 -15.90
N GLY A 40 0.39 5.01 -15.94
CA GLY A 40 0.54 3.63 -15.46
C GLY A 40 0.35 3.43 -13.95
N TRP A 41 0.08 4.49 -13.18
CA TRP A 41 -0.24 4.41 -11.76
C TRP A 41 -1.74 4.25 -11.51
N THR A 42 -2.07 3.62 -10.39
CA THR A 42 -3.44 3.43 -9.92
C THR A 42 -3.57 3.87 -8.46
N CYS A 43 -4.38 4.89 -8.19
CA CYS A 43 -4.68 5.34 -6.83
C CYS A 43 -6.05 4.84 -6.34
N LEU A 44 -6.09 4.49 -5.06
CA LEU A 44 -7.25 3.97 -4.34
C LEU A 44 -7.53 4.86 -3.12
N PRO A 45 -8.80 5.17 -2.80
CA PRO A 45 -9.15 5.98 -1.64
C PRO A 45 -9.03 5.23 -0.30
N ASP A 46 -9.05 3.90 -0.35
CA ASP A 46 -9.07 3.00 0.80
C ASP A 46 -8.16 1.81 0.49
N THR A 47 -7.37 1.34 1.46
CA THR A 47 -6.47 0.18 1.32
C THR A 47 -7.26 -1.11 1.58
N PHE A 48 -8.04 -1.10 2.64
CA PHE A 48 -9.10 -2.04 2.95
C PHE A 48 -10.47 -1.36 2.89
N PRO A 49 -11.57 -2.10 2.63
CA PRO A 49 -12.89 -1.51 2.49
C PRO A 49 -13.30 -0.60 3.66
N GLY A 50 -13.34 0.71 3.41
CA GLY A 50 -13.81 1.72 4.35
C GLY A 50 -12.79 2.17 5.41
N ASP A 51 -11.51 1.82 5.28
CA ASP A 51 -10.48 2.28 6.21
C ASP A 51 -10.07 3.75 6.02
N GLY A 52 -10.36 4.34 4.85
CA GLY A 52 -10.01 5.71 4.53
C GLY A 52 -8.52 5.95 4.29
N MET A 53 -7.72 4.90 4.13
CA MET A 53 -6.27 4.99 3.95
C MET A 53 -5.91 4.91 2.47
N PRO A 54 -5.59 6.04 1.81
CA PRO A 54 -5.37 6.03 0.39
C PRO A 54 -3.97 5.54 0.04
N MET A 55 -3.87 4.80 -1.06
CA MET A 55 -2.62 4.32 -1.61
C MET A 55 -2.56 4.61 -3.11
N CYS A 56 -1.36 4.80 -3.65
CA CYS A 56 -1.16 4.89 -5.11
C CYS A 56 -0.03 3.98 -5.56
N ASN A 57 -0.36 3.11 -6.50
CA ASN A 57 0.37 1.89 -6.80
C ASN A 57 0.82 1.88 -8.25
N ASP A 58 2.04 1.42 -8.50
CA ASP A 58 2.42 1.03 -9.84
C ASP A 58 1.81 -0.33 -10.24
N ALA A 59 2.09 -0.77 -11.47
CA ALA A 59 1.56 -2.02 -12.00
C ALA A 59 2.00 -3.26 -11.21
N VAL A 60 3.24 -3.29 -10.71
CA VAL A 60 3.78 -4.46 -9.98
C VAL A 60 3.11 -4.57 -8.61
N TRP A 61 2.90 -3.43 -7.94
CA TRP A 61 2.18 -3.42 -6.68
C TRP A 61 0.71 -3.82 -6.87
N MET A 62 0.06 -3.38 -7.96
CA MET A 62 -1.29 -3.85 -8.30
C MET A 62 -1.36 -5.36 -8.56
N GLU A 63 -0.35 -5.95 -9.20
CA GLU A 63 -0.23 -7.42 -9.35
C GLU A 63 -0.09 -8.13 -8.00
N MET A 64 0.73 -7.59 -7.09
CA MET A 64 0.89 -8.15 -5.74
C MET A 64 -0.42 -8.06 -4.94
N LEU A 65 -1.14 -6.93 -5.01
CA LEU A 65 -2.43 -6.77 -4.35
C LEU A 65 -3.47 -7.75 -4.89
N ASP A 66 -3.57 -7.95 -6.21
CA ASP A 66 -4.47 -8.96 -6.78
C ASP A 66 -4.12 -10.37 -6.28
N ALA A 67 -2.83 -10.72 -6.29
CA ALA A 67 -2.37 -12.01 -5.78
C ALA A 67 -2.73 -12.19 -4.30
N MET A 68 -2.48 -11.17 -3.47
CA MET A 68 -2.79 -11.19 -2.04
C MET A 68 -4.28 -11.36 -1.75
N VAL A 69 -5.14 -10.57 -2.42
CA VAL A 69 -6.60 -10.63 -2.26
C VAL A 69 -7.15 -11.99 -2.70
N ASN A 70 -6.61 -12.55 -3.79
CA ASN A 70 -7.02 -13.86 -4.30
C ASN A 70 -6.26 -15.05 -3.68
N LYS A 71 -5.40 -14.81 -2.68
CA LYS A 71 -4.56 -15.81 -2.02
C LYS A 71 -3.73 -16.65 -3.01
N LYS A 72 -3.16 -15.99 -4.01
CA LYS A 72 -2.28 -16.59 -5.02
C LYS A 72 -0.83 -16.29 -4.69
N ASP A 73 0.06 -17.19 -5.09
CA ASP A 73 1.49 -16.93 -5.00
C ASP A 73 1.87 -15.72 -5.85
N PHE A 74 2.73 -14.87 -5.29
CA PHE A 74 3.37 -13.76 -5.98
C PHE A 74 4.88 -13.95 -5.92
N LYS A 75 5.56 -13.64 -7.02
CA LYS A 75 7.03 -13.60 -7.09
C LYS A 75 7.47 -12.35 -7.81
N ALA A 76 8.10 -11.46 -7.07
CA ALA A 76 8.70 -10.25 -7.62
C ALA A 76 9.81 -10.59 -8.62
N THR A 77 9.66 -10.15 -9.87
CA THR A 77 10.70 -10.21 -10.91
C THR A 77 11.27 -8.83 -11.28
N LYS A 78 10.64 -7.78 -10.76
CA LYS A 78 10.96 -6.37 -10.96
C LYS A 78 10.67 -5.62 -9.65
N ILE A 79 11.16 -4.38 -9.59
CA ILE A 79 10.85 -3.46 -8.50
C ILE A 79 9.41 -2.95 -8.69
N GLY A 80 8.65 -2.93 -7.61
CA GLY A 80 7.33 -2.30 -7.54
C GLY A 80 7.30 -1.22 -6.46
N ILE A 81 6.55 -0.15 -6.68
CA ILE A 81 6.45 0.99 -5.76
C ILE A 81 4.98 1.29 -5.47
N SER A 82 4.70 1.55 -4.19
CA SER A 82 3.46 2.12 -3.72
C SER A 82 3.73 3.30 -2.78
N TYR A 83 2.85 4.31 -2.84
CA TYR A 83 2.83 5.44 -1.95
C TYR A 83 1.62 5.39 -1.02
N MET A 84 1.84 5.67 0.26
CA MET A 84 0.81 5.93 1.26
C MET A 84 1.20 7.19 2.06
N LEU A 85 1.19 8.34 1.39
CA LEU A 85 1.65 9.61 1.97
C LEU A 85 0.70 10.21 3.02
N GLN A 86 -0.49 9.63 3.20
CA GLN A 86 -1.36 9.96 4.34
C GLN A 86 -1.11 9.06 5.56
N GLY A 87 -0.24 8.04 5.42
CA GLY A 87 -0.02 7.00 6.43
C GLY A 87 -1.20 6.04 6.56
N ASP A 88 -1.11 5.14 7.55
CA ASP A 88 -2.11 4.12 7.85
C ASP A 88 -2.63 4.20 9.30
N ARG A 89 -2.51 5.37 9.95
CA ARG A 89 -2.85 5.57 11.37
C ARG A 89 -4.30 5.18 11.64
N GLY A 90 -4.52 4.29 12.60
CA GLY A 90 -5.82 3.71 12.91
C GLY A 90 -6.26 2.54 12.01
N ALA A 91 -5.43 2.14 11.05
CA ALA A 91 -5.67 1.07 10.08
C ALA A 91 -4.43 0.16 9.88
N GLY A 92 -3.51 0.17 10.85
CA GLY A 92 -2.32 -0.66 10.85
C GLY A 92 -2.61 -2.16 10.72
N VAL A 93 -1.55 -2.92 10.47
CA VAL A 93 -1.61 -4.35 10.20
C VAL A 93 -0.64 -5.13 11.07
N SER A 94 -0.76 -6.47 11.07
CA SER A 94 0.31 -7.33 11.61
C SER A 94 1.53 -7.24 10.67
N ASN A 95 2.70 -7.04 11.26
CA ASN A 95 3.95 -6.98 10.51
C ASN A 95 4.35 -8.34 9.91
N SER A 96 3.91 -9.46 10.49
CA SER A 96 4.27 -10.81 10.02
C SER A 96 3.18 -11.48 9.19
N ASP A 97 1.90 -11.17 9.43
CA ASP A 97 0.77 -11.87 8.81
C ASP A 97 -0.23 -10.93 8.12
N PRO A 98 -0.26 -10.87 6.78
CA PRO A 98 -1.25 -10.07 6.04
C PRO A 98 -2.69 -10.55 6.20
N TYR A 99 -2.91 -11.74 6.77
CA TYR A 99 -4.23 -12.34 6.98
C TYR A 99 -4.62 -12.45 8.46
N HIS A 100 -3.91 -11.75 9.36
CA HIS A 100 -4.22 -11.78 10.78
C HIS A 100 -5.71 -11.40 11.00
N PRO A 101 -6.51 -12.23 11.68
CA PRO A 101 -7.97 -12.05 11.74
C PRO A 101 -8.39 -10.79 12.50
N GLU A 102 -7.56 -10.34 13.45
CA GLU A 102 -7.76 -9.10 14.19
C GLU A 102 -6.47 -8.27 14.16
N PRO A 103 -6.15 -7.59 13.04
CA PRO A 103 -4.84 -6.95 12.85
C PRO A 103 -4.47 -6.00 14.00
N LYS A 104 -5.44 -5.21 14.49
CA LYS A 104 -5.29 -4.29 15.63
C LYS A 104 -4.95 -4.94 16.98
N LYS A 105 -5.09 -6.27 17.08
CA LYS A 105 -4.74 -7.04 18.28
C LYS A 105 -3.52 -7.94 18.06
N ALA A 106 -2.90 -7.87 16.88
CA ALA A 106 -1.68 -8.60 16.60
C ALA A 106 -0.57 -8.13 17.56
N LYS A 107 0.27 -9.06 18.01
CA LYS A 107 1.39 -8.73 18.91
C LYS A 107 2.42 -7.81 18.26
N ASP A 108 2.52 -7.91 16.94
CA ASP A 108 3.39 -7.17 16.04
C ASP A 108 2.57 -6.18 15.20
N TYR A 109 1.55 -5.58 15.79
CA TYR A 109 0.79 -4.51 15.17
C TYR A 109 1.69 -3.32 14.85
N VAL A 110 1.58 -2.80 13.63
CA VAL A 110 2.33 -1.63 13.18
C VAL A 110 1.40 -0.64 12.52
N GLU A 111 1.55 0.62 12.92
CA GLU A 111 1.08 1.80 12.19
C GLU A 111 2.28 2.63 11.77
N THR A 112 2.24 3.11 10.55
CA THR A 112 3.25 3.94 9.92
C THR A 112 2.62 5.26 9.51
N GLY A 113 3.31 6.37 9.80
CA GLY A 113 3.00 7.67 9.20
C GLY A 113 3.17 7.65 7.67
N PRO A 114 3.30 8.81 7.02
CA PRO A 114 3.56 8.86 5.58
C PRO A 114 4.74 7.97 5.19
N HIS A 115 4.54 7.05 4.24
CA HIS A 115 5.55 6.07 3.85
C HIS A 115 5.45 5.66 2.36
N LEU A 116 6.52 5.06 1.86
CA LEU A 116 6.51 4.25 0.65
C LEU A 116 6.54 2.77 0.98
N MET A 117 6.04 1.96 0.07
CA MET A 117 6.23 0.51 0.07
C MET A 117 6.93 0.09 -1.22
N ILE A 118 7.92 -0.80 -1.09
CA ILE A 118 8.77 -1.21 -2.20
C ILE A 118 8.84 -2.72 -2.28
N ILE A 119 8.37 -3.27 -3.40
CA ILE A 119 8.56 -4.67 -3.76
C ILE A 119 9.94 -4.80 -4.43
N VAL A 120 10.72 -5.78 -4.01
CA VAL A 120 11.96 -6.20 -4.67
C VAL A 120 12.02 -7.73 -4.73
N PRO A 121 12.81 -8.33 -5.64
CA PRO A 121 13.15 -9.74 -5.55
C PRO A 121 13.66 -10.12 -4.16
N LYS A 122 13.22 -11.26 -3.61
CA LYS A 122 13.43 -11.64 -2.21
C LYS A 122 14.91 -11.67 -1.81
N GLU A 123 15.79 -11.99 -2.74
CA GLU A 123 17.24 -12.02 -2.55
C GLU A 123 17.82 -10.63 -2.21
N MET A 124 17.16 -9.55 -2.63
CA MET A 124 17.56 -8.16 -2.35
C MET A 124 17.18 -7.68 -0.95
N LEU A 125 16.38 -8.45 -0.20
CA LEU A 125 15.98 -8.12 1.18
C LEU A 125 17.03 -8.53 2.22
N ALA A 126 18.08 -9.23 1.80
CA ALA A 126 19.14 -9.70 2.69
C ALA A 126 19.78 -8.55 3.47
N GLY A 127 19.74 -8.63 4.79
CA GLY A 127 20.33 -7.63 5.70
C GLY A 127 19.40 -6.47 6.07
N ILE A 128 18.18 -6.41 5.54
CA ILE A 128 17.16 -5.46 6.00
C ILE A 128 16.47 -6.06 7.24
N THR A 129 16.31 -5.24 8.28
CA THR A 129 15.61 -5.63 9.51
C THR A 129 14.10 -5.80 9.25
N ASP A 130 13.44 -6.65 10.03
CA ASP A 130 11.97 -6.73 10.11
C ASP A 130 11.41 -5.98 11.33
N ASP A 131 12.26 -5.30 12.11
CA ASP A 131 11.87 -4.48 13.25
C ASP A 131 11.49 -3.05 12.84
N PRO A 132 10.19 -2.68 12.91
CA PRO A 132 9.72 -1.34 12.55
C PRO A 132 10.21 -0.25 13.52
N SER A 133 10.66 -0.61 14.72
CA SER A 133 11.14 0.35 15.73
C SER A 133 12.58 0.82 15.50
N SER A 134 13.27 0.23 14.52
CA SER A 134 14.66 0.55 14.18
C SER A 134 14.87 1.95 13.57
N GLY A 135 13.80 2.68 13.26
CA GLY A 135 13.86 4.07 12.80
C GLY A 135 14.24 4.25 11.32
N GLY A 136 14.21 3.20 10.52
CA GLY A 136 14.52 3.22 9.09
C GLY A 136 13.70 2.22 8.29
N PRO A 137 14.10 1.92 7.04
CA PRO A 137 13.41 0.92 6.23
C PRO A 137 13.43 -0.46 6.88
N TYR A 138 12.29 -1.14 6.86
CA TYR A 138 12.13 -2.48 7.40
C TYR A 138 11.32 -3.38 6.47
N VAL A 139 11.44 -4.68 6.64
CA VAL A 139 10.70 -5.69 5.88
C VAL A 139 9.40 -6.01 6.60
N MET A 140 8.29 -5.89 5.88
CA MET A 140 6.98 -6.36 6.30
C MET A 140 6.64 -7.68 5.58
N TRP A 141 5.94 -8.57 6.29
CA TRP A 141 5.49 -9.89 5.83
C TRP A 141 6.61 -10.79 5.28
N LYS A 142 7.78 -10.73 5.91
CA LYS A 142 9.06 -11.35 5.51
C LYS A 142 8.97 -12.79 5.01
N ASP A 143 8.15 -13.60 5.67
CA ASP A 143 8.02 -15.04 5.39
C ASP A 143 6.91 -15.38 4.39
N THR A 144 6.26 -14.37 3.81
CA THR A 144 5.16 -14.53 2.84
C THR A 144 5.60 -14.23 1.40
N PRO A 145 4.80 -14.61 0.39
CA PRO A 145 5.00 -14.19 -1.00
C PRO A 145 4.85 -12.67 -1.23
N TYR A 146 4.23 -11.93 -0.30
CA TYR A 146 3.91 -10.50 -0.43
C TYR A 146 4.90 -9.59 0.31
N VAL A 147 6.07 -10.14 0.63
CA VAL A 147 7.13 -9.42 1.34
C VAL A 147 7.51 -8.14 0.60
N HIS A 148 7.61 -7.05 1.34
CA HIS A 148 7.98 -5.74 0.81
C HIS A 148 8.72 -4.92 1.87
N ILE A 149 9.39 -3.86 1.41
CA ILE A 149 10.09 -2.91 2.25
C ILE A 149 9.13 -1.76 2.57
N MET A 150 8.98 -1.44 3.84
CA MET A 150 8.32 -0.23 4.32
C MET A 150 9.38 0.87 4.49
N VAL A 151 9.12 2.06 3.94
CA VAL A 151 10.03 3.21 4.01
C VAL A 151 9.28 4.41 4.59
N PRO A 152 9.36 4.64 5.91
CA PRO A 152 8.81 5.86 6.51
C PRO A 152 9.48 7.11 5.93
N VAL A 153 8.69 8.14 5.63
CA VAL A 153 9.21 9.42 5.07
C VAL A 153 8.86 10.65 5.89
N ALA A 154 7.97 10.52 6.87
CA ALA A 154 7.63 11.54 7.86
C ALA A 154 7.01 10.90 9.12
N GLU A 155 6.83 11.71 10.18
CA GLU A 155 6.19 11.32 11.45
C GLU A 155 4.74 11.82 11.57
#